data_AF-A0A7J7JWN4-F1
#
_entry.id   AF-A0A7J7JWN4-F1
#
_cell.length_a   1.000
_cell.length_b   1.000
_cell.length_c   1.000
_cell.angle_alpha   90.00
_cell.angle_beta   90.00
_cell.angle_gamma   90.00
#
_symmetry.space_group_name_H-M   'P 1'
#
loop_
_entity.id
_entity.type
_entity.pdbx_description
1 polymer ?
#
loop_
_entity_poly.entity_id
_entity_poly.type
_entity_poly.pdbx_seq_one_letter_code
_entity_poly.pdbx_strand_id
1 'polypeptide(L)'
;MNRHEDCLMDIDLSINHGYPLDMQYKLLARRAKCLQYCSDTNLLSSCVEAALHSLELSGLDEKRRSIIQEDISKLSIKSQAVDRQQAISSCSPSIGPLNQQYPALSSSAGVCESNEYGRYIRAQSNINVGDVVLTETPYCSVTLPESYFTHCSSCQARTDKLYPCRSCADVIFCSQVCEEVSWQQWHRFECKYSLSLKFVDINMGHLALRTALKVGHGALSDVLKGNLNQPDVVKYYESIYILEGHDKDRSCKDLLWRTAAAVMLAQLCDVTEWSGSSEDGLVTLAAFTLRHMQIFPCNAHEISQVIYDESQPSQSALVEVGAGIYSTLSLFNHSCDPSVVRIFHEGNTCVMKAISPIKELEQIYDNYGCLHATHSLEDRREKLSSQYYFHCCCASCMQNWNLYSQLSFSDTPLYKCTDCGSMIIPPYSGNCDDCGALFDRVAVDKMLTKAKKGFDQVLTDLFTKSYRDYDIAKSTKAIQAYSQLVNSLVFRPAKTLNDSQEALKHIYSLQGNVLIKSSTA
;
A
#
# COMPACT_ATOMS: atom_id res chain seq x y z
N MET A 1 9.69 9.59 24.42
CA MET A 1 9.81 9.50 22.94
C MET A 1 11.28 9.69 22.59
N ASN A 2 11.94 8.68 22.05
CA ASN A 2 13.36 8.70 21.67
C ASN A 2 13.53 9.13 20.20
N ARG A 3 12.96 10.30 19.82
CA ARG A 3 12.91 10.79 18.43
C ARG A 3 13.91 11.93 18.22
N HIS A 4 15.19 11.64 18.43
CA HIS A 4 16.25 12.65 18.45
C HIS A 4 16.49 13.28 17.06
N GLU A 5 16.48 12.48 15.99
CA GLU A 5 16.64 12.96 14.61
C GLU A 5 15.50 13.90 14.20
N ASP A 6 14.27 13.57 14.56
CA ASP A 6 13.11 14.43 14.28
C ASP A 6 13.22 15.78 15.00
N CYS A 7 13.68 15.76 16.26
CA CYS A 7 13.92 16.99 17.00
C CYS A 7 15.02 17.85 16.36
N LEU A 8 16.04 17.24 15.75
CA LEU A 8 17.08 17.98 15.02
C LEU A 8 16.48 18.70 13.81
N MET A 9 15.61 18.02 13.05
CA MET A 9 14.90 18.62 11.90
C MET A 9 14.02 19.80 12.33
N ASP A 10 13.23 19.66 13.39
CA ASP A 10 12.36 20.74 13.89
C ASP A 10 13.17 21.98 14.34
N ILE A 11 14.35 21.75 14.93
CA ILE A 11 15.26 22.82 15.32
C ILE A 11 15.82 23.54 14.09
N ASP A 12 16.29 22.80 13.10
CA ASP A 12 16.82 23.38 11.86
C ASP A 12 15.75 24.20 11.13
N LEU A 13 14.53 23.67 11.04
CA LEU A 13 13.38 24.39 10.49
C LEU A 13 13.09 25.68 11.26
N SER A 14 13.04 25.61 12.59
CA SER A 14 12.76 26.78 13.43
C SER A 14 13.82 27.88 13.22
N ILE A 15 15.11 27.51 13.24
CA ILE A 15 16.22 28.44 13.05
C ILE A 15 16.17 29.07 11.64
N ASN A 16 15.99 28.25 10.61
CA ASN A 16 15.94 28.71 9.21
C ASN A 16 14.76 29.66 8.93
N HIS A 17 13.67 29.56 9.70
CA HIS A 17 12.50 30.43 9.59
C HIS A 17 12.53 31.62 10.57
N GLY A 18 13.70 31.98 11.10
CA GLY A 18 13.90 33.23 11.83
C GLY A 18 13.51 33.15 13.32
N TYR A 19 13.78 32.03 13.99
CA TYR A 19 13.62 31.94 15.45
C TYR A 19 14.34 33.10 16.17
N PRO A 20 13.72 33.75 17.18
CA PRO A 20 14.30 34.92 17.85
C PRO A 20 15.71 34.67 18.40
N LEU A 21 16.66 35.54 18.04
CA LEU A 21 18.09 35.40 18.37
C LEU A 21 18.35 35.29 19.88
N ASP A 22 17.61 36.03 20.69
CA ASP A 22 17.69 36.04 22.15
C ASP A 22 17.15 34.75 22.80
N MET A 23 16.44 33.92 22.04
CA MET A 23 15.91 32.62 22.46
C MET A 23 16.60 31.43 21.79
N GLN A 24 17.41 31.64 20.74
CA GLN A 24 18.03 30.57 19.95
C GLN A 24 18.90 29.62 20.79
N TYR A 25 19.50 30.10 21.88
CA TYR A 25 20.28 29.27 22.81
C TYR A 25 19.47 28.07 23.33
N LYS A 26 18.14 28.18 23.46
CA LYS A 26 17.26 27.09 23.89
C LYS A 26 17.21 25.96 22.86
N LEU A 27 17.11 26.32 21.58
CA LEU A 27 17.08 25.36 20.48
C LEU A 27 18.45 24.73 20.28
N LEU A 28 19.53 25.52 20.30
CA LEU A 28 20.90 25.01 20.14
C LEU A 28 21.30 24.11 21.32
N ALA A 29 20.92 24.43 22.56
CA ALA A 29 21.13 23.54 23.70
C ALA A 29 20.37 22.20 23.54
N ARG A 30 19.15 22.23 22.98
CA ARG A 30 18.37 21.02 22.68
C ARG A 30 18.96 20.22 21.52
N ARG A 31 19.49 20.89 20.49
CA ARG A 31 20.20 20.29 19.37
C ARG A 31 21.45 19.56 19.86
N ALA A 32 22.26 20.20 20.70
CA ALA A 32 23.43 19.59 21.32
C ALA A 32 23.05 18.33 22.14
N LYS A 33 21.96 18.37 22.91
CA LYS A 33 21.44 17.18 23.60
C LYS A 33 21.07 16.06 22.62
N CYS A 34 20.40 16.36 21.52
CA CYS A 34 20.02 15.35 20.53
C CYS A 34 21.25 14.77 19.81
N LEU A 35 22.24 15.61 19.43
CA LEU A 35 23.50 15.16 18.83
C LEU A 35 24.32 14.27 19.77
N GLN A 36 24.30 14.58 21.07
CA GLN A 36 24.89 13.73 22.11
C GLN A 36 24.25 12.32 22.11
N TYR A 37 22.93 12.22 21.96
CA TYR A 37 22.24 10.92 21.82
C TYR A 37 22.56 10.22 20.48
N CYS A 38 22.66 10.96 19.38
CA CYS A 38 22.99 10.42 18.05
C CYS A 38 24.46 10.01 17.89
N SER A 39 25.33 10.37 18.85
CA SER A 39 26.78 10.14 18.81
C SER A 39 27.50 10.81 17.62
N ASP A 40 26.97 11.93 17.11
CA ASP A 40 27.65 12.74 16.08
C ASP A 40 28.58 13.77 16.74
N THR A 41 29.84 13.37 16.91
CA THR A 41 30.85 14.14 17.66
C THR A 41 31.25 15.43 16.96
N ASN A 42 31.22 15.45 15.63
CA ASN A 42 31.66 16.60 14.85
C ASN A 42 30.65 17.73 14.95
N LEU A 43 29.36 17.42 14.83
CA LEU A 43 28.30 18.42 14.96
C LEU A 43 28.10 18.86 16.41
N LEU A 44 28.30 17.97 17.40
CA LEU A 44 28.07 18.29 18.81
C LEU A 44 28.91 19.48 19.30
N SER A 45 30.23 19.46 19.08
CA SER A 45 31.13 20.51 19.57
C SER A 45 30.77 21.88 19.00
N SER A 46 30.58 21.95 17.68
CA SER A 46 30.16 23.19 17.00
C SER A 46 28.81 23.72 17.52
N CYS A 47 27.88 22.81 17.85
CA CYS A 47 26.57 23.16 18.37
C CYS A 47 26.63 23.69 19.81
N VAL A 48 27.52 23.14 20.65
CA VAL A 48 27.74 23.63 22.02
C VAL A 48 28.31 25.05 21.99
N GLU A 49 29.31 25.30 21.14
CA GLU A 49 29.89 26.63 20.96
C GLU A 49 28.83 27.64 20.48
N ALA A 50 28.04 27.28 19.46
CA ALA A 50 26.95 28.12 18.98
C ALA A 50 25.89 28.40 20.07
N ALA A 51 25.57 27.40 20.89
CA ALA A 51 24.60 27.56 21.99
C ALA A 51 25.10 28.52 23.07
N LEU A 52 26.39 28.45 23.44
CA LEU A 52 27.02 29.35 24.39
C LEU A 52 27.08 30.78 23.87
N HIS A 53 27.48 30.97 22.61
CA HIS A 53 27.49 32.29 21.98
C HIS A 53 26.07 32.89 21.91
N SER A 54 25.07 32.11 21.51
CA SER A 54 23.68 32.57 21.50
C SER A 54 23.13 32.91 22.89
N LEU A 55 23.63 32.25 23.95
CA LEU A 55 23.24 32.54 25.33
C LEU A 55 23.70 33.93 25.79
N GLU A 56 24.81 34.45 25.26
CA GLU A 56 25.28 35.81 25.53
C GLU A 56 24.31 36.87 25.01
N LEU A 57 23.64 36.58 23.89
CA LEU A 57 22.63 37.43 23.27
C LEU A 57 21.27 37.38 23.98
N SER A 58 21.12 36.55 25.02
CA SER A 58 19.85 36.39 25.74
C SER A 58 19.60 37.53 26.73
N GLY A 59 18.32 37.92 26.86
CA GLY A 59 17.84 38.90 27.85
C GLY A 59 17.75 38.38 29.29
N LEU A 60 18.48 37.31 29.64
CA LEU A 60 18.46 36.70 30.97
C LEU A 60 19.32 37.48 31.97
N ASP A 61 18.94 37.41 33.26
CA ASP A 61 19.80 37.83 34.36
C ASP A 61 21.03 36.91 34.51
N GLU A 62 22.09 37.46 35.10
CA GLU A 62 23.39 36.79 35.21
C GLU A 62 23.32 35.45 35.95
N LYS A 63 22.46 35.35 36.98
CA LYS A 63 22.28 34.11 37.74
C LYS A 63 21.67 33.02 36.87
N ARG A 64 20.61 33.32 36.10
CA ARG A 64 20.00 32.35 35.18
C ARG A 64 20.92 31.97 34.03
N ARG A 65 21.67 32.93 33.49
CA ARG A 65 22.64 32.70 32.41
C ARG A 65 23.73 31.73 32.85
N SER A 66 24.30 31.93 34.04
CA SER A 66 25.37 31.06 34.59
C SER A 66 24.92 29.60 34.75
N ILE A 67 23.70 29.37 35.24
CA ILE A 67 23.13 28.01 35.39
C ILE A 67 23.04 27.30 34.03
N ILE A 68 22.50 28.00 33.02
CA ILE A 68 22.30 27.41 31.68
C ILE A 68 23.65 27.19 30.99
N GLN A 69 24.60 28.09 31.17
CA GLN A 69 25.96 27.95 30.66
C GLN A 69 26.64 26.69 31.22
N GLU A 70 26.49 26.43 32.52
CA GLU A 70 27.02 25.23 33.16
C GLU A 70 26.37 23.95 32.58
N ASP A 71 25.05 23.97 32.37
CA ASP A 71 24.31 22.84 31.78
C ASP A 71 24.73 22.54 30.34
N ILE A 72 24.92 23.57 29.50
CA ILE A 72 25.37 23.42 28.11
C ILE A 72 26.82 22.90 28.09
N SER A 73 27.69 23.43 28.94
CA SER A 73 29.10 23.04 29.00
C SER A 73 29.31 21.59 29.47
N LYS A 74 28.35 21.04 30.24
CA LYS A 74 28.34 19.63 30.67
C LYS A 74 27.95 18.65 29.56
N LEU A 75 27.50 19.13 28.39
CA LEU A 75 27.18 18.28 27.24
C LEU A 75 28.47 17.79 26.59
N SER A 76 29.01 16.69 27.13
CA SER A 76 30.16 15.97 26.58
C SER A 76 29.76 14.58 26.09
N ILE A 77 30.60 13.93 25.29
CA ILE A 77 30.32 12.58 24.80
C ILE A 77 30.22 11.63 26.00
N LYS A 78 29.02 11.09 26.26
CA LYS A 78 28.85 9.94 27.16
C LYS A 78 28.92 8.69 26.30
N SER A 79 29.94 7.86 26.54
CA SER A 79 30.01 6.48 26.05
C SER A 79 28.87 5.67 26.68
N GLN A 80 27.68 5.77 26.11
CA GLN A 80 26.63 4.79 26.33
C GLN A 80 26.21 4.27 24.97
N ALA A 81 26.54 2.99 24.72
CA ALA A 81 25.95 2.23 23.65
C ALA A 81 24.44 2.18 23.92
N VAL A 82 23.70 3.09 23.28
CA VAL A 82 22.24 3.02 23.29
C VAL A 82 21.88 1.91 22.32
N ASP A 83 21.29 0.85 22.87
CA ASP A 83 20.79 -0.29 22.13
C ASP A 83 19.81 0.21 21.05
N ARG A 84 20.25 0.19 19.78
CA ARG A 84 19.43 0.58 18.61
C ARG A 84 18.29 -0.40 18.33
N GLN A 85 17.89 -1.21 19.30
CA GLN A 85 16.80 -2.17 19.17
C GLN A 85 15.47 -1.53 19.56
N GLN A 86 15.00 -0.55 18.80
CA GLN A 86 13.56 -0.22 18.71
C GLN A 86 13.25 0.84 17.65
N ALA A 87 13.96 0.82 16.52
CA ALA A 87 13.30 1.17 15.28
C ALA A 87 12.67 -0.13 14.79
N ILE A 88 11.35 -0.26 14.86
CA ILE A 88 10.65 -1.24 14.02
C ILE A 88 11.03 -0.82 12.61
N SER A 89 12.01 -1.49 12.01
CA SER A 89 12.36 -1.26 10.62
C SER A 89 11.14 -1.73 9.83
N SER A 90 10.28 -0.79 9.48
CA SER A 90 9.45 -0.91 8.28
C SER A 90 10.44 -0.86 7.13
N CYS A 91 11.05 -2.02 6.88
CA CYS A 91 11.74 -2.27 5.63
C CYS A 91 10.71 -3.02 4.82
N SER A 92 10.22 -2.39 3.76
CA SER A 92 9.37 -3.02 2.76
C SER A 92 9.90 -4.43 2.45
N PRO A 93 9.05 -5.47 2.46
CA PRO A 93 9.48 -6.84 2.24
C PRO A 93 10.39 -6.93 1.01
N SER A 94 11.60 -7.45 1.19
CA SER A 94 12.51 -7.68 0.07
C SER A 94 11.83 -8.63 -0.90
N ILE A 95 11.45 -8.11 -2.05
CA ILE A 95 11.14 -8.91 -3.22
C ILE A 95 12.41 -9.71 -3.56
N GLY A 96 12.25 -10.96 -3.98
CA GLY A 96 13.38 -11.82 -4.36
C GLY A 96 14.10 -11.28 -5.60
N PRO A 97 14.78 -12.14 -6.38
CA PRO A 97 15.34 -11.71 -7.66
C PRO A 97 14.24 -11.08 -8.54
N LEU A 98 14.51 -9.91 -9.11
CA LEU A 98 13.54 -9.11 -9.87
C LEU A 98 13.36 -9.62 -11.30
N ASN A 99 12.18 -9.41 -11.86
CA ASN A 99 11.96 -9.52 -13.30
C ASN A 99 12.69 -8.37 -14.02
N GLN A 100 13.45 -8.70 -15.07
CA GLN A 100 14.30 -7.73 -15.77
C GLN A 100 13.50 -6.69 -16.58
N GLN A 101 12.34 -7.08 -17.13
CA GLN A 101 11.50 -6.20 -17.95
C GLN A 101 10.51 -5.41 -17.09
N TYR A 102 10.04 -6.00 -16.00
CA TYR A 102 9.08 -5.41 -15.07
C TYR A 102 9.64 -5.45 -13.64
N PRO A 103 10.49 -4.49 -13.24
CA PRO A 103 11.20 -4.55 -11.96
C PRO A 103 10.29 -4.52 -10.70
N ALA A 104 9.02 -4.16 -10.85
CA ALA A 104 8.02 -4.29 -9.79
C ALA A 104 7.66 -5.76 -9.49
N LEU A 105 7.88 -6.68 -10.44
CA LEU A 105 7.60 -8.11 -10.29
C LEU A 105 8.83 -8.88 -9.79
N SER A 106 8.56 -9.93 -9.03
CA SER A 106 9.51 -11.02 -8.82
C SER A 106 9.83 -11.69 -10.16
N SER A 107 11.03 -12.23 -10.29
CA SER A 107 11.44 -13.10 -11.40
C SER A 107 10.54 -14.33 -11.59
N SER A 108 9.80 -14.73 -10.54
CA SER A 108 8.80 -15.78 -10.60
C SER A 108 7.49 -15.36 -11.29
N ALA A 109 7.32 -14.09 -11.67
CA ALA A 109 6.16 -13.57 -12.38
C ALA A 109 6.57 -12.78 -13.63
N GLY A 110 5.70 -12.79 -14.65
CA GLY A 110 5.91 -12.02 -15.86
C GLY A 110 4.62 -11.68 -16.56
N VAL A 111 4.69 -10.65 -17.41
CA VAL A 111 3.55 -10.19 -18.22
C VAL A 111 3.41 -11.07 -19.46
N CYS A 112 2.17 -11.44 -19.79
CA CYS A 112 1.77 -12.16 -20.99
C CYS A 112 0.59 -11.45 -21.63
N GLU A 113 0.27 -11.82 -22.87
CA GLU A 113 -0.90 -11.30 -23.59
C GLU A 113 -1.64 -12.43 -24.31
N SER A 114 -2.97 -12.37 -24.32
CA SER A 114 -3.82 -13.28 -25.06
C SER A 114 -5.10 -12.59 -25.54
N ASN A 115 -5.77 -13.18 -26.54
CA ASN A 115 -7.07 -12.69 -27.01
C ASN A 115 -8.17 -12.79 -25.95
N GLU A 116 -8.04 -13.72 -25.00
CA GLU A 116 -9.06 -13.97 -23.97
C GLU A 116 -8.93 -13.01 -22.78
N TYR A 117 -7.71 -12.74 -22.34
CA TYR A 117 -7.43 -12.00 -21.10
C TYR A 117 -6.82 -10.63 -21.33
N GLY A 118 -6.56 -10.25 -22.59
CA GLY A 118 -5.71 -9.09 -22.88
C GLY A 118 -4.32 -9.30 -22.27
N ARG A 119 -3.79 -8.27 -21.61
CA ARG A 119 -2.53 -8.37 -20.85
C ARG A 119 -2.82 -8.96 -19.46
N TYR A 120 -1.96 -9.87 -19.01
CA TYR A 120 -2.11 -10.54 -17.72
C TYR A 120 -0.78 -10.96 -17.10
N ILE A 121 -0.79 -11.18 -15.79
CA ILE A 121 0.38 -11.73 -15.08
C ILE A 121 0.30 -13.25 -15.02
N ARG A 122 1.42 -13.90 -15.35
CA ARG A 122 1.60 -15.37 -15.30
C ARG A 122 2.83 -15.74 -14.49
N ALA A 123 2.74 -16.84 -13.76
CA ALA A 123 3.86 -17.43 -13.04
C ALA A 123 4.90 -17.99 -14.04
N GLN A 124 6.17 -17.65 -13.83
CA GLN A 124 7.36 -18.12 -14.58
C GLN A 124 8.03 -19.31 -13.88
N SER A 125 7.65 -19.59 -12.64
CA SER A 125 8.05 -20.74 -11.85
C SER A 125 6.95 -21.04 -10.84
N ASN A 126 7.03 -22.16 -10.14
CA ASN A 126 6.15 -22.39 -8.99
C ASN A 126 6.34 -21.30 -7.92
N ILE A 127 5.23 -20.79 -7.37
CA ILE A 127 5.19 -19.78 -6.31
C ILE A 127 4.51 -20.41 -5.10
N ASN A 128 5.16 -20.32 -3.94
CA ASN A 128 4.64 -20.85 -2.69
C ASN A 128 3.79 -19.81 -1.97
N VAL A 129 2.90 -20.30 -1.10
CA VAL A 129 2.15 -19.43 -0.18
C VAL A 129 3.13 -18.58 0.62
N GLY A 130 2.94 -17.26 0.58
CA GLY A 130 3.74 -16.28 1.28
C GLY A 130 4.83 -15.60 0.46
N ASP A 131 5.14 -16.11 -0.72
CA ASP A 131 6.11 -15.48 -1.62
C ASP A 131 5.59 -14.11 -2.06
N VAL A 132 6.49 -13.13 -2.13
CA VAL A 132 6.21 -11.79 -2.65
C VAL A 132 6.29 -11.84 -4.17
N VAL A 133 5.19 -11.49 -4.83
CA VAL A 133 5.05 -11.53 -6.29
C VAL A 133 5.28 -10.16 -6.92
N LEU A 134 4.84 -9.10 -6.24
CA LEU A 134 4.99 -7.71 -6.68
C LEU A 134 5.31 -6.79 -5.50
N THR A 135 6.16 -5.80 -5.74
CA THR A 135 6.36 -4.61 -4.90
C THR A 135 6.38 -3.38 -5.82
N GLU A 136 5.39 -2.48 -5.70
CA GLU A 136 5.27 -1.30 -6.56
C GLU A 136 4.80 -0.08 -5.76
N THR A 137 5.46 1.06 -5.98
CA THR A 137 4.99 2.38 -5.51
C THR A 137 4.15 3.01 -6.62
N PRO A 138 3.03 3.70 -6.32
CA PRO A 138 2.16 4.22 -7.34
C PRO A 138 2.87 5.29 -8.15
N TYR A 139 2.52 5.39 -9.43
CA TYR A 139 2.93 6.54 -10.22
C TYR A 139 2.36 7.83 -9.64
N CYS A 140 1.09 7.82 -9.28
CA CYS A 140 0.43 8.95 -8.66
C CYS A 140 -0.55 8.45 -7.60
N SER A 141 -0.71 9.22 -6.53
CA SER A 141 -1.63 8.91 -5.46
C SER A 141 -2.31 10.17 -4.90
N VAL A 142 -3.47 9.96 -4.29
CA VAL A 142 -4.21 10.97 -3.54
C VAL A 142 -4.56 10.42 -2.16
N THR A 143 -4.61 11.31 -1.17
CA THR A 143 -5.09 10.98 0.17
C THR A 143 -6.59 11.19 0.21
N LEU A 144 -7.33 10.35 0.94
CA LEU A 144 -8.77 10.53 1.13
C LEU A 144 -9.09 11.59 2.20
N PRO A 145 -10.28 12.23 2.17
CA PRO A 145 -10.63 13.32 3.07
C PRO A 145 -10.44 13.06 4.56
N GLU A 146 -10.80 11.87 5.01
CA GLU A 146 -10.70 11.42 6.40
C GLU A 146 -9.24 11.31 6.87
N SER A 147 -8.29 11.29 5.94
CA SER A 147 -6.87 11.05 6.18
C SER A 147 -5.98 12.29 5.98
N TYR A 148 -6.53 13.45 5.57
CA TYR A 148 -5.71 14.63 5.23
C TYR A 148 -4.82 15.17 6.34
N PHE A 149 -5.19 14.99 7.60
CA PHE A 149 -4.45 15.50 8.76
C PHE A 149 -3.78 14.40 9.58
N THR A 150 -3.80 13.16 9.08
CA THR A 150 -3.19 12.01 9.74
C THR A 150 -2.16 11.30 8.84
N HIS A 151 -2.21 11.54 7.54
CA HIS A 151 -1.33 10.93 6.55
C HIS A 151 -0.64 11.99 5.70
N CYS A 152 0.60 11.72 5.31
CA CYS A 152 1.34 12.56 4.39
C CYS A 152 0.62 12.64 3.04
N SER A 153 0.43 13.85 2.51
CA SER A 153 -0.26 14.07 1.23
C SER A 153 0.56 13.66 0.00
N SER A 154 1.84 13.30 0.18
CA SER A 154 2.73 12.81 -0.87
C SER A 154 2.87 11.28 -0.86
N CYS A 155 3.25 10.67 0.27
CA CYS A 155 3.51 9.23 0.35
C CYS A 155 2.40 8.43 1.02
N GLN A 156 1.36 9.08 1.56
CA GLN A 156 0.27 8.46 2.34
C GLN A 156 0.76 7.69 3.56
N ALA A 157 2.02 7.85 3.99
CA ALA A 157 2.47 7.32 5.28
C ALA A 157 1.77 8.07 6.40
N ARG A 158 1.26 7.33 7.38
CA ARG A 158 0.70 7.93 8.59
C ARG A 158 1.80 8.69 9.32
N THR A 159 1.52 9.91 9.74
CA THR A 159 2.52 10.79 10.34
C THR A 159 1.94 11.59 11.48
N ASP A 160 2.67 11.63 12.60
CA ASP A 160 2.45 12.63 13.65
C ASP A 160 3.35 13.86 13.46
N LYS A 161 4.22 13.84 12.44
CA LYS A 161 4.97 15.01 11.98
C LYS A 161 4.03 15.84 11.10
N LEU A 162 3.71 17.04 11.55
CA LEU A 162 2.83 17.98 10.86
C LEU A 162 3.66 18.99 10.07
N TYR A 163 4.34 18.55 9.02
CA TYR A 163 5.05 19.49 8.13
C TYR A 163 4.00 20.15 7.20
N PRO A 164 3.75 21.46 7.30
CA PRO A 164 2.68 22.10 6.54
C PRO A 164 3.10 22.38 5.09
N CYS A 165 2.12 22.58 4.21
CA CYS A 165 2.38 23.25 2.94
C CYS A 165 2.88 24.68 3.18
N ARG A 166 3.80 25.15 2.34
CA ARG A 166 4.32 26.52 2.37
C ARG A 166 3.30 27.62 2.00
N SER A 167 2.12 27.25 1.48
CA SER A 167 1.14 28.21 0.97
C SER A 167 -0.31 27.97 1.42
N CYS A 168 -0.72 26.73 1.74
CA CYS A 168 -2.09 26.44 2.21
C CYS A 168 -2.08 25.71 3.55
N ALA A 169 -3.24 25.65 4.20
CA ALA A 169 -3.44 24.91 5.45
C ALA A 169 -4.10 23.54 5.23
N ASP A 170 -4.21 23.11 3.98
CA ASP A 170 -5.08 22.00 3.61
C ASP A 170 -4.38 20.65 3.71
N VAL A 171 -3.07 20.59 3.52
CA VAL A 171 -2.32 19.34 3.43
C VAL A 171 -1.16 19.33 4.43
N ILE A 172 -0.84 18.14 4.92
CA ILE A 172 0.35 17.89 5.73
C ILE A 172 1.29 16.91 5.02
N PHE A 173 2.56 16.99 5.39
CA PHE A 173 3.63 16.10 4.94
C PHE A 173 4.38 15.52 6.13
N CYS A 174 5.01 14.36 5.94
CA CYS A 174 5.85 13.75 6.97
C CYS A 174 7.25 14.39 7.06
N SER A 175 7.65 15.18 6.06
CA SER A 175 8.96 15.82 5.97
C SER A 175 8.97 16.94 4.93
N GLN A 176 9.98 17.81 5.00
CA GLN A 176 10.30 18.78 3.96
C GLN A 176 10.50 18.12 2.60
N VAL A 177 11.15 16.94 2.54
CA VAL A 177 11.38 16.20 1.29
C VAL A 177 10.06 15.84 0.61
N CYS A 178 9.09 15.31 1.37
CA CYS A 178 7.77 14.99 0.82
C CYS A 178 6.98 16.24 0.40
N GLU A 179 7.12 17.35 1.12
CA GLU A 179 6.51 18.62 0.73
C GLU A 179 7.12 19.16 -0.57
N GLU A 180 8.45 19.14 -0.70
CA GLU A 180 9.17 19.58 -1.90
C GLU A 180 8.84 18.73 -3.12
N VAL A 181 8.82 17.39 -2.98
CA VAL A 181 8.40 16.48 -4.05
C VAL A 181 6.98 16.79 -4.52
N SER A 182 6.06 16.94 -3.57
CA SER A 182 4.66 17.28 -3.87
C SER A 182 4.55 18.64 -4.56
N TRP A 183 5.24 19.67 -4.06
CA TRP A 183 5.25 21.02 -4.62
C TRP A 183 5.84 21.05 -6.03
N GLN A 184 6.92 20.31 -6.27
CA GLN A 184 7.61 20.27 -7.56
C GLN A 184 6.80 19.53 -8.64
N GLN A 185 6.04 18.51 -8.27
CA GLN A 185 5.37 17.65 -9.25
C GLN A 185 3.91 18.04 -9.51
N TRP A 186 3.12 18.44 -8.50
CA TRP A 186 1.70 18.72 -8.73
C TRP A 186 1.11 19.79 -7.81
N HIS A 187 1.48 19.81 -6.53
CA HIS A 187 0.70 20.53 -5.52
C HIS A 187 0.69 22.04 -5.75
N ARG A 188 1.78 22.64 -6.25
CA ARG A 188 1.80 24.08 -6.51
C ARG A 188 0.71 24.55 -7.47
N PHE A 189 0.36 23.71 -8.45
CA PHE A 189 -0.68 24.01 -9.45
C PHE A 189 -2.10 23.87 -8.89
N GLU A 190 -2.32 22.95 -7.94
CA GLU A 190 -3.62 22.71 -7.29
C GLU A 190 -3.77 23.41 -5.93
N CYS A 191 -2.70 24.02 -5.39
CA CYS A 191 -2.61 24.48 -4.00
C CYS A 191 -3.73 25.47 -3.64
N LYS A 192 -3.99 26.45 -4.52
CA LYS A 192 -4.98 27.51 -4.30
C LYS A 192 -6.41 26.98 -4.15
N TYR A 193 -6.70 25.84 -4.77
CA TYR A 193 -8.03 25.25 -4.83
C TYR A 193 -8.08 23.88 -4.15
N SER A 194 -7.10 23.58 -3.28
CA SER A 194 -7.00 22.28 -2.63
C SER A 194 -8.29 21.96 -1.86
N LEU A 195 -8.85 22.88 -1.07
CA LEU A 195 -10.17 22.69 -0.45
C LEU A 195 -11.27 22.34 -1.45
N SER A 196 -11.38 23.05 -2.57
CA SER A 196 -12.40 22.77 -3.58
C SER A 196 -12.26 21.36 -4.15
N LEU A 197 -11.03 20.93 -4.46
CA LEU A 197 -10.75 19.58 -4.96
C LEU A 197 -11.13 18.48 -3.95
N LYS A 198 -11.15 18.80 -2.66
CA LYS A 198 -11.48 17.85 -1.58
C LYS A 198 -12.98 17.62 -1.40
N PHE A 199 -13.80 18.65 -1.63
CA PHE A 199 -15.25 18.58 -1.42
C PHE A 199 -16.03 18.29 -2.69
N VAL A 200 -15.35 18.32 -3.82
CA VAL A 200 -15.92 18.06 -5.13
C VAL A 200 -15.90 16.55 -5.36
N ASP A 201 -17.04 15.90 -5.08
CA ASP A 201 -17.23 14.46 -5.28
C ASP A 201 -17.27 14.13 -6.79
N ILE A 202 -16.10 13.77 -7.32
CA ILE A 202 -15.93 13.34 -8.72
C ILE A 202 -15.22 11.98 -8.76
N ASN A 203 -15.47 11.10 -7.78
CA ASN A 203 -14.82 9.79 -7.72
C ASN A 203 -13.28 9.93 -7.87
N MET A 204 -12.68 9.26 -8.87
CA MET A 204 -11.25 9.29 -9.20
C MET A 204 -10.76 10.58 -9.88
N GLY A 205 -11.57 11.65 -9.92
CA GLY A 205 -11.26 12.91 -10.60
C GLY A 205 -10.01 13.61 -10.08
N HIS A 206 -9.81 13.66 -8.75
CA HIS A 206 -8.61 14.27 -8.18
C HIS A 206 -7.34 13.49 -8.55
N LEU A 207 -7.39 12.16 -8.48
CA LEU A 207 -6.27 11.31 -8.90
C LEU A 207 -5.97 11.50 -10.40
N ALA A 208 -7.00 11.60 -11.24
CA ALA A 208 -6.89 11.82 -12.68
C ALA A 208 -6.21 13.15 -13.02
N LEU A 209 -6.66 14.24 -12.38
CA LEU A 209 -6.09 15.58 -12.52
C LEU A 209 -4.63 15.59 -12.07
N ARG A 210 -4.36 15.07 -10.86
CA ARG A 210 -3.02 15.06 -10.28
C ARG A 210 -2.04 14.25 -11.13
N THR A 211 -2.50 13.15 -11.74
CA THR A 211 -1.68 12.36 -12.65
C THR A 211 -1.27 13.19 -13.87
N ALA A 212 -2.20 13.93 -14.48
CA ALA A 212 -1.88 14.80 -15.62
C ALA A 212 -0.92 15.95 -15.22
N LEU A 213 -1.13 16.56 -14.04
CA LEU A 213 -0.23 17.58 -13.50
C LEU A 213 1.20 17.04 -13.35
N LYS A 214 1.33 15.85 -12.73
CA LYS A 214 2.61 15.18 -12.48
C LYS A 214 3.41 14.88 -13.75
N VAL A 215 2.73 14.47 -14.83
CA VAL A 215 3.40 14.18 -16.11
C VAL A 215 3.99 15.46 -16.72
N GLY A 216 3.25 16.57 -16.61
CA GLY A 216 3.66 17.86 -17.15
C GLY A 216 3.26 18.07 -18.61
N HIS A 217 3.02 19.33 -18.99
CA HIS A 217 2.48 19.70 -20.31
C HIS A 217 3.35 19.25 -21.48
N GLY A 218 4.68 19.40 -21.40
CA GLY A 218 5.60 19.01 -22.47
C GLY A 218 5.56 17.52 -22.78
N ALA A 219 5.61 16.67 -21.74
CA ALA A 219 5.54 15.22 -21.89
C ALA A 219 4.17 14.75 -22.43
N LEU A 220 3.07 15.37 -21.96
CA LEU A 220 1.74 15.08 -22.50
C LEU A 220 1.61 15.50 -23.98
N SER A 221 2.22 16.63 -24.35
CA SER A 221 2.28 17.07 -25.74
C SER A 221 3.08 16.11 -26.63
N ASP A 222 4.15 15.52 -26.10
CA ASP A 222 4.94 14.49 -26.79
C ASP A 222 4.13 13.20 -27.01
N VAL A 223 3.36 12.77 -26.01
CA VAL A 223 2.41 11.64 -26.13
C VAL A 223 1.39 11.88 -27.25
N LEU A 224 0.81 13.08 -27.34
CA LEU A 224 -0.13 13.44 -28.41
C LEU A 224 0.50 13.40 -29.80
N LYS A 225 1.79 13.74 -29.91
CA LYS A 225 2.54 13.72 -31.17
C LYS A 225 3.06 12.33 -31.54
N GLY A 226 2.90 11.34 -30.67
CA GLY A 226 3.52 10.02 -30.82
C GLY A 226 5.05 10.06 -30.73
N ASN A 227 5.62 11.11 -30.12
CA ASN A 227 7.06 11.31 -29.99
C ASN A 227 7.58 10.71 -28.68
N LEU A 228 7.88 9.42 -28.69
CA LEU A 228 8.15 8.62 -27.48
C LEU A 228 9.64 8.59 -27.05
N ASN A 229 10.42 9.62 -27.40
CA ASN A 229 11.90 9.58 -27.28
C ASN A 229 12.44 10.00 -25.89
N GLN A 230 11.61 10.13 -24.85
CA GLN A 230 12.09 10.43 -23.48
C GLN A 230 12.16 9.15 -22.62
N PRO A 231 13.35 8.69 -22.19
CA PRO A 231 13.52 7.26 -21.88
C PRO A 231 12.88 6.73 -20.60
N ASP A 232 12.55 7.57 -19.60
CA ASP A 232 12.16 7.06 -18.27
C ASP A 232 10.80 7.56 -17.76
N VAL A 233 10.53 8.87 -17.77
CA VAL A 233 9.25 9.42 -17.24
C VAL A 233 8.09 9.13 -18.19
N VAL A 234 8.31 9.33 -19.50
CA VAL A 234 7.29 9.10 -20.53
C VAL A 234 7.05 7.60 -20.68
N LYS A 235 8.11 6.78 -20.70
CA LYS A 235 8.00 5.32 -20.81
C LYS A 235 7.16 4.68 -19.69
N TYR A 236 7.31 5.14 -18.45
CA TYR A 236 6.50 4.62 -17.35
C TYR A 236 5.07 5.17 -17.36
N TYR A 237 4.86 6.45 -17.71
CA TYR A 237 3.52 7.01 -17.85
C TYR A 237 2.72 6.40 -19.01
N GLU A 238 3.38 6.09 -20.14
CA GLU A 238 2.76 5.41 -21.28
C GLU A 238 2.05 4.13 -20.85
N SER A 239 2.68 3.34 -19.97
CA SER A 239 2.09 2.12 -19.44
C SER A 239 0.74 2.35 -18.73
N ILE A 240 0.55 3.52 -18.12
CA ILE A 240 -0.70 3.96 -17.50
C ILE A 240 -1.68 4.48 -18.55
N TYR A 241 -1.20 5.29 -19.50
CA TYR A 241 -2.04 5.89 -20.55
C TYR A 241 -2.72 4.83 -21.44
N ILE A 242 -2.05 3.70 -21.67
CA ILE A 242 -2.54 2.56 -22.46
C ILE A 242 -3.34 1.53 -21.64
N LEU A 243 -3.59 1.77 -20.35
CA LEU A 243 -4.47 0.89 -19.58
C LEU A 243 -5.90 0.93 -20.13
N GLU A 244 -6.61 -0.17 -19.93
CA GLU A 244 -7.98 -0.33 -20.44
C GLU A 244 -8.92 0.64 -19.75
N GLY A 245 -9.66 1.42 -20.53
CA GLY A 245 -10.62 2.42 -20.05
C GLY A 245 -12.08 2.07 -20.34
N HIS A 246 -12.32 0.99 -21.10
CA HIS A 246 -13.61 0.57 -21.60
C HIS A 246 -14.36 1.69 -22.33
N ASP A 247 -13.61 2.48 -23.10
CA ASP A 247 -14.10 3.69 -23.76
C ASP A 247 -15.35 3.43 -24.62
N LYS A 248 -15.42 2.24 -25.25
CA LYS A 248 -16.51 1.83 -26.14
C LYS A 248 -17.74 1.32 -25.40
N ASP A 249 -17.59 0.87 -24.16
CA ASP A 249 -18.66 0.28 -23.34
C ASP A 249 -19.39 1.35 -22.49
N ARG A 250 -18.82 2.56 -22.43
CA ARG A 250 -19.37 3.68 -21.65
C ARG A 250 -20.56 4.34 -22.34
N SER A 251 -21.58 4.67 -21.55
CA SER A 251 -22.73 5.42 -22.04
C SER A 251 -22.38 6.88 -22.37
N CYS A 252 -23.12 7.49 -23.30
CA CYS A 252 -22.97 8.93 -23.59
C CYS A 252 -23.15 9.81 -22.34
N LYS A 253 -24.01 9.41 -21.40
CA LYS A 253 -24.23 10.12 -20.13
C LYS A 253 -22.97 10.11 -19.26
N ASP A 254 -22.31 8.95 -19.14
CA ASP A 254 -21.04 8.81 -18.41
C ASP A 254 -19.96 9.68 -19.05
N LEU A 255 -19.79 9.58 -20.37
CA LEU A 255 -18.77 10.35 -21.11
C LEU A 255 -18.98 11.86 -21.01
N LEU A 256 -20.22 12.34 -21.13
CA LEU A 256 -20.55 13.76 -20.98
C LEU A 256 -20.22 14.27 -19.58
N TRP A 257 -20.62 13.52 -18.54
CA TRP A 257 -20.34 13.88 -17.15
C TRP A 257 -18.83 13.95 -16.88
N ARG A 258 -18.05 12.95 -17.31
CA ARG A 258 -16.59 12.93 -17.15
C ARG A 258 -15.93 14.08 -17.88
N THR A 259 -16.40 14.41 -19.08
CA THR A 259 -15.87 15.53 -19.87
C THR A 259 -16.07 16.85 -19.15
N ALA A 260 -17.29 17.11 -18.67
CA ALA A 260 -17.61 18.32 -17.91
C ALA A 260 -16.78 18.41 -16.62
N ALA A 261 -16.67 17.30 -15.89
CA ALA A 261 -15.86 17.21 -14.69
C ALA A 261 -14.37 17.47 -14.95
N ALA A 262 -13.79 16.89 -16.00
CA ALA A 262 -12.39 17.08 -16.36
C ALA A 262 -12.07 18.54 -16.74
N VAL A 263 -12.96 19.20 -17.49
CA VAL A 263 -12.82 20.63 -17.82
C VAL A 263 -12.88 21.48 -16.55
N MET A 264 -13.85 21.22 -15.68
CA MET A 264 -13.99 21.95 -14.41
C MET A 264 -12.75 21.76 -13.53
N LEU A 265 -12.25 20.54 -13.40
CA LEU A 265 -11.05 20.22 -12.62
C LEU A 265 -9.81 20.94 -13.16
N ALA A 266 -9.62 20.94 -14.48
CA ALA A 266 -8.51 21.65 -15.11
C ALA A 266 -8.59 23.18 -14.87
N GLN A 267 -9.79 23.75 -14.80
CA GLN A 267 -10.00 25.16 -14.46
C GLN A 267 -9.69 25.50 -12.99
N LEU A 268 -9.65 24.50 -12.09
CA LEU A 268 -9.26 24.65 -10.68
C LEU A 268 -7.73 24.56 -10.47
N CYS A 269 -6.94 24.76 -11.52
CA CYS A 269 -5.47 24.70 -11.45
C CYS A 269 -4.82 25.97 -12.00
N ASP A 270 -3.59 26.25 -11.59
CA ASP A 270 -2.72 27.22 -12.27
C ASP A 270 -2.17 26.63 -13.58
N VAL A 271 -3.04 26.58 -14.59
CA VAL A 271 -2.71 26.06 -15.93
C VAL A 271 -1.66 26.93 -16.61
N THR A 272 -1.63 28.23 -16.32
CA THR A 272 -0.64 29.16 -16.88
C THR A 272 0.77 28.81 -16.43
N GLU A 273 0.95 28.54 -15.14
CA GLU A 273 2.24 28.08 -14.62
C GLU A 273 2.56 26.68 -15.13
N TRP A 274 1.61 25.75 -15.07
CA TRP A 274 1.80 24.35 -15.47
C TRP A 274 2.22 24.16 -16.93
N SER A 275 1.60 24.93 -17.84
CA SER A 275 1.86 24.83 -19.28
C SER A 275 2.93 25.78 -19.79
N GLY A 276 3.54 26.60 -18.92
CA GLY A 276 4.44 27.67 -19.36
C GLY A 276 3.74 28.69 -20.27
N SER A 277 2.47 28.98 -19.98
CA SER A 277 1.60 29.87 -20.76
C SER A 277 1.29 29.39 -22.20
N SER A 278 1.31 28.08 -22.44
CA SER A 278 0.85 27.52 -23.72
C SER A 278 -0.65 27.73 -23.93
N GLU A 279 -1.05 28.14 -25.13
CA GLU A 279 -2.46 28.39 -25.48
C GLU A 279 -3.34 27.12 -25.38
N ASP A 280 -2.75 25.94 -25.57
CA ASP A 280 -3.42 24.65 -25.48
C ASP A 280 -3.41 24.04 -24.06
N GLY A 281 -2.85 24.73 -23.07
CA GLY A 281 -2.60 24.18 -21.73
C GLY A 281 -3.89 23.66 -21.07
N LEU A 282 -4.97 24.44 -21.12
CA LEU A 282 -6.24 24.07 -20.50
C LEU A 282 -6.87 22.85 -21.19
N VAL A 283 -6.87 22.85 -22.52
CA VAL A 283 -7.43 21.75 -23.32
C VAL A 283 -6.63 20.47 -23.10
N THR A 284 -5.31 20.57 -23.06
CA THR A 284 -4.41 19.44 -22.81
C THR A 284 -4.66 18.86 -21.42
N LEU A 285 -4.68 19.69 -20.38
CA LEU A 285 -4.92 19.23 -19.01
C LEU A 285 -6.29 18.56 -18.88
N ALA A 286 -7.34 19.17 -19.44
CA ALA A 286 -8.69 18.61 -19.42
C ALA A 286 -8.79 17.29 -20.19
N ALA A 287 -8.17 17.18 -21.37
CA ALA A 287 -8.21 15.98 -22.21
C ALA A 287 -7.51 14.78 -21.52
N PHE A 288 -6.34 14.99 -20.93
CA PHE A 288 -5.64 13.93 -20.21
C PHE A 288 -6.29 13.60 -18.88
N THR A 289 -6.87 14.60 -18.18
CA THR A 289 -7.71 14.34 -17.00
C THR A 289 -8.91 13.47 -17.36
N LEU A 290 -9.60 13.76 -18.48
CA LEU A 290 -10.70 12.93 -18.99
C LEU A 290 -10.23 11.50 -19.29
N ARG A 291 -9.11 11.35 -20.00
CA ARG A 291 -8.55 10.03 -20.32
C ARG A 291 -8.27 9.22 -19.07
N HIS A 292 -7.62 9.82 -18.07
CA HIS A 292 -7.40 9.17 -16.77
C HIS A 292 -8.72 8.84 -16.05
N MET A 293 -9.72 9.72 -16.10
CA MET A 293 -11.04 9.43 -15.53
C MET A 293 -11.73 8.25 -16.22
N GLN A 294 -11.41 7.91 -17.46
CA GLN A 294 -11.91 6.71 -18.13
C GLN A 294 -11.13 5.45 -17.71
N ILE A 295 -9.82 5.58 -17.47
CA ILE A 295 -8.94 4.47 -17.09
C ILE A 295 -9.14 4.08 -15.61
N PHE A 296 -9.10 5.06 -14.70
CA PHE A 296 -8.91 4.82 -13.28
C PHE A 296 -10.03 4.02 -12.58
N PRO A 297 -11.32 4.11 -12.97
CA PRO A 297 -12.35 3.24 -12.37
C PRO A 297 -12.07 1.74 -12.49
N CYS A 298 -11.26 1.33 -13.48
CA CYS A 298 -10.91 -0.07 -13.72
C CYS A 298 -9.49 -0.43 -13.28
N ASN A 299 -8.66 0.55 -12.91
CA ASN A 299 -7.22 0.34 -12.72
C ASN A 299 -6.63 1.01 -11.47
N ALA A 300 -7.31 1.98 -10.87
CA ALA A 300 -6.85 2.59 -9.62
C ALA A 300 -7.12 1.65 -8.45
N HIS A 301 -6.18 1.63 -7.51
CA HIS A 301 -6.23 0.77 -6.34
C HIS A 301 -6.35 1.61 -5.07
N GLU A 302 -7.17 1.14 -4.14
CA GLU A 302 -7.23 1.67 -2.78
C GLU A 302 -5.85 1.57 -2.12
N ILE A 303 -5.51 2.53 -1.26
CA ILE A 303 -4.35 2.45 -0.35
C ILE A 303 -4.95 2.30 1.04
N SER A 304 -4.59 1.23 1.74
CA SER A 304 -5.24 0.85 2.99
C SER A 304 -4.32 0.84 4.20
N GLN A 305 -4.93 0.98 5.38
CA GLN A 305 -4.31 0.84 6.69
C GLN A 305 -5.19 -0.02 7.59
N VAL A 306 -4.59 -0.86 8.44
CA VAL A 306 -5.30 -1.56 9.50
C VAL A 306 -5.44 -0.64 10.70
N ILE A 307 -6.67 -0.48 11.18
CA ILE A 307 -6.96 0.06 12.52
C ILE A 307 -7.06 -1.12 13.47
N TYR A 308 -6.01 -1.33 14.26
CA TYR A 308 -5.95 -2.41 15.25
C TYR A 308 -6.50 -1.93 16.58
N ASP A 309 -7.59 -2.52 17.06
CA ASP A 309 -8.16 -2.22 18.38
C ASP A 309 -7.53 -3.13 19.44
N GLU A 310 -6.69 -2.58 20.33
CA GLU A 310 -6.05 -3.39 21.37
C GLU A 310 -7.04 -3.92 22.42
N SER A 311 -8.16 -3.23 22.62
CA SER A 311 -9.17 -3.64 23.60
C SER A 311 -10.06 -4.75 23.05
N GLN A 312 -10.29 -4.75 21.73
CA GLN A 312 -11.10 -5.74 21.03
C GLN A 312 -10.46 -6.08 19.67
N PRO A 313 -9.41 -6.92 19.62
CA PRO A 313 -8.71 -7.23 18.38
C PRO A 313 -9.62 -7.76 17.26
N SER A 314 -10.70 -8.44 17.62
CA SER A 314 -11.73 -8.93 16.68
C SER A 314 -12.52 -7.82 15.96
N GLN A 315 -12.51 -6.58 16.46
CA GLN A 315 -13.12 -5.42 15.81
C GLN A 315 -12.13 -4.63 14.94
N SER A 316 -10.88 -5.09 14.82
CA SER A 316 -9.90 -4.45 13.95
C SER A 316 -10.38 -4.44 12.50
N ALA A 317 -10.17 -3.33 11.81
CA ALA A 317 -10.71 -3.12 10.47
C ALA A 317 -9.66 -2.56 9.52
N LEU A 318 -9.78 -2.94 8.24
CA LEU A 318 -9.04 -2.30 7.16
C LEU A 318 -9.79 -1.05 6.72
N VAL A 319 -9.11 0.09 6.69
CA VAL A 319 -9.68 1.36 6.22
C VAL A 319 -8.89 1.88 5.02
N GLU A 320 -9.59 2.53 4.10
CA GLU A 320 -8.98 3.21 2.96
C GLU A 320 -8.48 4.59 3.40
N VAL A 321 -7.23 4.91 3.06
CA VAL A 321 -6.58 6.20 3.40
C VAL A 321 -6.22 7.00 2.16
N GLY A 322 -6.26 6.38 0.98
CA GLY A 322 -5.89 6.99 -0.29
C GLY A 322 -6.27 6.12 -1.47
N ALA A 323 -5.96 6.61 -2.66
CA ALA A 323 -6.03 5.86 -3.91
C ALA A 323 -4.76 6.12 -4.73
N GLY A 324 -4.31 5.12 -5.50
CA GLY A 324 -3.15 5.24 -6.35
C GLY A 324 -3.30 4.50 -7.67
N ILE A 325 -2.56 4.95 -8.69
CA ILE A 325 -2.45 4.29 -9.98
C ILE A 325 -1.08 3.60 -10.09
N TYR A 326 -1.10 2.31 -10.40
CA TYR A 326 0.06 1.41 -10.38
C TYR A 326 0.12 0.72 -11.74
N SER A 327 1.25 0.81 -12.44
CA SER A 327 1.35 0.33 -13.82
C SER A 327 1.25 -1.18 -13.92
N THR A 328 1.98 -1.88 -13.05
CA THR A 328 2.20 -3.32 -13.15
C THR A 328 1.15 -4.08 -12.35
N LEU A 329 0.75 -3.55 -11.19
CA LEU A 329 -0.36 -4.05 -10.39
C LEU A 329 -1.68 -4.09 -11.17
N SER A 330 -1.97 -3.12 -12.04
CA SER A 330 -3.18 -3.13 -12.87
C SER A 330 -3.23 -4.25 -13.91
N LEU A 331 -2.13 -4.99 -14.13
CA LEU A 331 -2.08 -6.14 -15.03
C LEU A 331 -2.54 -7.46 -14.38
N PHE A 332 -2.82 -7.46 -13.07
CA PHE A 332 -3.36 -8.62 -12.39
C PHE A 332 -4.87 -8.71 -12.64
N ASN A 333 -5.28 -9.75 -13.35
CA ASN A 333 -6.69 -10.00 -13.62
C ASN A 333 -7.44 -10.53 -12.40
N HIS A 334 -8.77 -10.43 -12.49
CA HIS A 334 -9.68 -10.83 -11.43
C HIS A 334 -9.92 -12.34 -11.32
N SER A 335 -9.97 -12.83 -10.08
CA SER A 335 -10.71 -14.04 -9.70
C SER A 335 -11.55 -13.78 -8.44
N CYS A 336 -12.73 -14.38 -8.37
CA CYS A 336 -13.56 -14.37 -7.15
C CYS A 336 -12.99 -15.29 -6.05
N ASP A 337 -11.95 -16.06 -6.40
CA ASP A 337 -11.12 -16.87 -5.53
C ASP A 337 -9.65 -16.57 -5.88
N PRO A 338 -9.07 -15.48 -5.34
CA PRO A 338 -7.77 -14.98 -5.78
C PRO A 338 -6.61 -15.83 -5.27
N SER A 339 -5.47 -15.73 -5.95
CA SER A 339 -4.22 -16.39 -5.57
C SER A 339 -3.26 -15.48 -4.80
N VAL A 340 -3.49 -14.17 -4.83
CA VAL A 340 -2.67 -13.16 -4.13
C VAL A 340 -3.53 -12.21 -3.28
N VAL A 341 -2.89 -11.48 -2.37
CA VAL A 341 -3.47 -10.37 -1.60
C VAL A 341 -2.55 -9.16 -1.64
N ARG A 342 -3.14 -7.96 -1.68
CA ARG A 342 -2.46 -6.66 -1.62
C ARG A 342 -2.24 -6.22 -0.17
N ILE A 343 -1.05 -5.75 0.16
CA ILE A 343 -0.68 -5.17 1.46
C ILE A 343 0.06 -3.86 1.19
N PHE A 344 -0.26 -2.79 1.92
CA PHE A 344 0.44 -1.52 1.77
C PHE A 344 1.46 -1.32 2.88
N HIS A 345 2.66 -0.90 2.49
CA HIS A 345 3.78 -0.60 3.38
C HIS A 345 4.22 0.85 3.22
N GLU A 346 4.72 1.43 4.31
CA GLU A 346 5.35 2.76 4.32
C GLU A 346 4.49 3.85 3.65
N GLY A 347 3.17 3.75 3.82
CA GLY A 347 2.22 4.59 3.12
C GLY A 347 1.66 3.92 1.88
N ASN A 348 2.19 4.23 0.71
CA ASN A 348 1.58 3.86 -0.58
C ASN A 348 2.28 2.74 -1.34
N THR A 349 3.32 2.08 -0.83
CA THR A 349 3.95 0.96 -1.55
C THR A 349 3.10 -0.29 -1.44
N CYS A 350 2.60 -0.79 -2.57
CA CYS A 350 1.83 -2.03 -2.65
C CYS A 350 2.77 -3.24 -2.71
N VAL A 351 2.51 -4.25 -1.88
CA VAL A 351 3.18 -5.55 -1.88
C VAL A 351 2.13 -6.63 -2.07
N MET A 352 2.27 -7.45 -3.12
CA MET A 352 1.40 -8.60 -3.35
C MET A 352 2.06 -9.88 -2.86
N LYS A 353 1.35 -10.62 -2.01
CA LYS A 353 1.79 -11.93 -1.51
C LYS A 353 0.87 -13.04 -1.96
N ALA A 354 1.44 -14.19 -2.29
CA ALA A 354 0.68 -15.39 -2.61
C ALA A 354 -0.07 -15.93 -1.39
N ILE A 355 -1.36 -16.21 -1.54
CA ILE A 355 -2.24 -16.82 -0.53
C ILE A 355 -2.74 -18.22 -0.93
N SER A 356 -2.28 -18.70 -2.07
CA SER A 356 -2.40 -20.10 -2.51
C SER A 356 -1.12 -20.48 -3.25
N PRO A 357 -0.79 -21.78 -3.36
CA PRO A 357 0.23 -22.23 -4.30
C PRO A 357 -0.18 -21.84 -5.73
N ILE A 358 0.78 -21.42 -6.54
CA ILE A 358 0.57 -21.08 -7.96
C ILE A 358 1.61 -21.86 -8.76
N LYS A 359 1.17 -22.64 -9.74
CA LYS A 359 2.07 -23.43 -10.57
C LYS A 359 2.67 -22.58 -11.67
N GLU A 360 3.83 -22.99 -12.16
CA GLU A 360 4.39 -22.44 -13.39
C GLU A 360 3.33 -22.42 -14.51
N LEU A 361 3.31 -21.34 -15.29
CA LEU A 361 2.35 -21.08 -16.37
C LEU A 361 0.92 -20.76 -15.93
N GLU A 362 0.58 -20.81 -14.63
CA GLU A 362 -0.73 -20.34 -14.16
C GLU A 362 -0.79 -18.81 -14.13
N GLN A 363 -1.96 -18.26 -14.48
CA GLN A 363 -2.24 -16.83 -14.31
C GLN A 363 -2.33 -16.51 -12.81
N ILE A 364 -1.79 -15.37 -12.41
CA ILE A 364 -1.83 -14.87 -11.04
C ILE A 364 -3.01 -13.92 -10.91
N TYR A 365 -3.99 -14.29 -10.08
CA TYR A 365 -5.25 -13.55 -9.97
C TYR A 365 -5.34 -12.76 -8.67
N ASP A 366 -5.68 -11.48 -8.81
CA ASP A 366 -6.09 -10.60 -7.74
C ASP A 366 -7.62 -10.58 -7.59
N ASN A 367 -8.14 -9.89 -6.58
CA ASN A 367 -9.57 -9.68 -6.38
C ASN A 367 -9.97 -8.21 -6.53
N TYR A 368 -11.05 -7.97 -7.27
CA TYR A 368 -11.59 -6.63 -7.57
C TYR A 368 -12.72 -6.27 -6.61
N GLY A 369 -12.59 -6.70 -5.35
CA GLY A 369 -13.54 -6.40 -4.27
C GLY A 369 -14.81 -7.24 -4.29
N CYS A 370 -14.80 -8.45 -4.84
CA CYS A 370 -15.93 -9.38 -4.77
C CYS A 370 -15.47 -10.84 -4.64
N LEU A 371 -15.59 -11.40 -3.44
CA LEU A 371 -15.16 -12.76 -3.10
C LEU A 371 -16.33 -13.74 -3.19
N HIS A 372 -16.10 -14.95 -3.71
CA HIS A 372 -17.14 -15.99 -3.76
C HIS A 372 -17.66 -16.38 -2.37
N ALA A 373 -16.79 -16.30 -1.36
CA ALA A 373 -17.10 -16.70 0.01
C ALA A 373 -18.18 -15.81 0.66
N THR A 374 -18.31 -14.55 0.21
CA THR A 374 -19.15 -13.53 0.87
C THR A 374 -20.17 -12.87 -0.05
N HIS A 375 -20.02 -12.96 -1.37
CA HIS A 375 -20.91 -12.34 -2.35
C HIS A 375 -21.57 -13.41 -3.22
N SER A 376 -22.87 -13.27 -3.50
CA SER A 376 -23.58 -14.20 -4.38
C SER A 376 -23.07 -14.11 -5.82
N LEU A 377 -23.32 -15.13 -6.65
CA LEU A 377 -22.92 -15.09 -8.07
C LEU A 377 -23.52 -13.88 -8.81
N GLU A 378 -24.76 -13.51 -8.46
CA GLU A 378 -25.45 -12.36 -9.01
C GLU A 378 -24.74 -11.06 -8.63
N ASP A 379 -24.48 -10.83 -7.34
CA ASP A 379 -23.77 -9.63 -6.87
C ASP A 379 -22.39 -9.49 -7.53
N ARG A 380 -21.65 -10.60 -7.65
CA ARG A 380 -20.32 -10.59 -8.28
C ARG A 380 -20.40 -10.21 -9.75
N ARG A 381 -21.36 -10.77 -10.50
CA ARG A 381 -21.55 -10.44 -11.92
C ARG A 381 -22.01 -9.01 -12.12
N GLU A 382 -22.95 -8.54 -11.32
CA GLU A 382 -23.44 -7.15 -11.39
C GLU A 382 -22.30 -6.15 -11.11
N LYS A 383 -21.54 -6.35 -10.03
CA LYS A 383 -20.42 -5.48 -9.66
C LYS A 383 -19.32 -5.47 -10.74
N LEU A 384 -18.92 -6.64 -11.22
CA LEU A 384 -17.86 -6.72 -12.23
C LEU A 384 -18.32 -6.18 -13.59
N SER A 385 -19.55 -6.46 -14.00
CA SER A 385 -20.08 -5.95 -15.27
C SER A 385 -20.30 -4.44 -15.26
N SER A 386 -20.69 -3.85 -14.11
CA SER A 386 -20.98 -2.41 -14.02
C SER A 386 -19.72 -1.55 -13.95
N GLN A 387 -18.65 -2.04 -13.30
CA GLN A 387 -17.41 -1.29 -13.12
C GLN A 387 -16.30 -1.69 -14.10
N TYR A 388 -16.19 -2.98 -14.43
CA TYR A 388 -15.09 -3.55 -15.23
C TYR A 388 -15.56 -4.16 -16.55
N TYR A 389 -16.86 -4.09 -16.86
CA TYR A 389 -17.42 -4.45 -18.18
C TYR A 389 -17.16 -5.89 -18.64
N PHE A 390 -16.93 -6.82 -17.71
CA PHE A 390 -16.76 -8.25 -18.03
C PHE A 390 -17.56 -9.16 -17.11
N HIS A 391 -17.76 -10.41 -17.55
CA HIS A 391 -18.33 -11.48 -16.76
C HIS A 391 -17.23 -12.44 -16.32
N CYS A 392 -17.10 -12.66 -15.01
CA CYS A 392 -16.07 -13.55 -14.47
C CYS A 392 -16.37 -15.03 -14.76
N CYS A 393 -15.41 -15.71 -15.38
CA CYS A 393 -15.44 -17.14 -15.70
C CYS A 393 -14.52 -17.99 -14.81
N CYS A 394 -14.10 -17.49 -13.65
CA CYS A 394 -13.30 -18.29 -12.71
C CYS A 394 -14.09 -19.52 -12.22
N ALA A 395 -13.38 -20.52 -11.68
CA ALA A 395 -13.98 -21.79 -11.23
C ALA A 395 -15.17 -21.57 -10.28
N SER A 396 -15.06 -20.64 -9.33
CA SER A 396 -16.14 -20.33 -8.38
C SER A 396 -17.40 -19.73 -9.03
N CYS A 397 -17.26 -19.02 -10.15
CA CYS A 397 -18.40 -18.49 -10.91
C CYS A 397 -18.99 -19.53 -11.85
N MET A 398 -18.15 -20.31 -12.53
CA MET A 398 -18.60 -21.35 -13.47
C MET A 398 -19.33 -22.50 -12.77
N GLN A 399 -18.90 -22.83 -11.55
CA GLN A 399 -19.49 -23.91 -10.75
C GLN A 399 -20.48 -23.39 -9.70
N ASN A 400 -20.73 -22.08 -9.65
CA ASN A 400 -21.58 -21.42 -8.66
C ASN A 400 -21.30 -21.92 -7.23
N TRP A 401 -20.06 -21.78 -6.77
CA TRP A 401 -19.67 -22.24 -5.43
C TRP A 401 -20.52 -21.58 -4.34
N ASN A 402 -20.88 -22.37 -3.34
CA ASN A 402 -21.64 -21.93 -2.16
C ASN A 402 -20.88 -20.84 -1.39
N LEU A 403 -21.64 -19.97 -0.73
CA LEU A 403 -21.10 -18.99 0.22
C LEU A 403 -20.45 -19.69 1.41
N TYR A 404 -19.52 -19.01 2.09
CA TYR A 404 -18.87 -19.55 3.28
C TYR A 404 -19.86 -19.96 4.38
N SER A 405 -20.93 -19.17 4.57
CA SER A 405 -22.00 -19.44 5.53
C SER A 405 -22.81 -20.70 5.23
N GLN A 406 -22.79 -21.14 3.98
CA GLN A 406 -23.51 -22.32 3.48
C GLN A 406 -22.64 -23.58 3.49
N LEU A 407 -21.33 -23.46 3.70
CA LEU A 407 -20.41 -24.60 3.82
C LEU A 407 -20.51 -25.20 5.23
N SER A 408 -20.86 -26.49 5.34
CA SER A 408 -20.88 -27.18 6.62
C SER A 408 -19.50 -27.72 7.00
N PHE A 409 -19.17 -27.70 8.29
CA PHE A 409 -17.98 -28.39 8.81
C PHE A 409 -18.11 -29.92 8.76
N SER A 410 -19.33 -30.43 8.64
CA SER A 410 -19.59 -31.87 8.50
C SER A 410 -19.38 -32.39 7.08
N ASP A 411 -19.24 -31.48 6.09
CA ASP A 411 -19.08 -31.88 4.69
C ASP A 411 -17.68 -32.46 4.51
N THR A 412 -17.62 -33.70 4.03
CA THR A 412 -16.32 -34.33 3.73
C THR A 412 -15.69 -33.60 2.54
N PRO A 413 -14.48 -33.02 2.69
CA PRO A 413 -13.85 -32.29 1.60
C PRO A 413 -13.51 -33.21 0.43
N LEU A 414 -13.36 -32.63 -0.76
CA LEU A 414 -12.81 -33.33 -1.90
C LEU A 414 -11.29 -33.44 -1.73
N TYR A 415 -10.77 -34.66 -1.60
CA TYR A 415 -9.35 -34.89 -1.35
C TYR A 415 -8.51 -34.93 -2.62
N LYS A 416 -7.24 -34.53 -2.46
CA LYS A 416 -6.16 -34.71 -3.41
C LYS A 416 -5.38 -35.98 -3.09
N CYS A 417 -4.93 -36.68 -4.13
CA CYS A 417 -3.93 -37.72 -3.99
C CYS A 417 -2.63 -37.12 -3.46
N THR A 418 -2.02 -37.78 -2.48
CA THR A 418 -0.76 -37.36 -1.86
C THR A 418 0.45 -37.42 -2.79
N ASP A 419 0.35 -38.20 -3.86
CA ASP A 419 1.46 -38.47 -4.78
C ASP A 419 1.36 -37.65 -6.08
N CYS A 420 0.19 -37.64 -6.73
CA CYS A 420 0.00 -36.93 -8.01
C CYS A 420 -0.86 -35.66 -7.91
N GLY A 421 -1.55 -35.42 -6.80
CA GLY A 421 -2.43 -34.25 -6.61
C GLY A 421 -3.79 -34.33 -7.31
N SER A 422 -4.09 -35.43 -8.00
CA SER A 422 -5.39 -35.67 -8.64
C SER A 422 -6.53 -35.84 -7.63
N MET A 423 -7.77 -35.65 -8.08
CA MET A 423 -8.97 -35.86 -7.26
C MET A 423 -9.12 -37.33 -6.88
N ILE A 424 -9.32 -37.60 -5.59
CA ILE A 424 -9.76 -38.91 -5.11
C ILE A 424 -11.28 -38.98 -5.21
N ILE A 425 -11.78 -39.94 -5.98
CA ILE A 425 -13.22 -40.12 -6.17
C ILE A 425 -13.83 -40.75 -4.90
N PRO A 426 -14.97 -40.24 -4.38
CA PRO A 426 -15.73 -40.92 -3.32
C PRO A 426 -16.04 -42.38 -3.69
N PRO A 427 -15.99 -43.33 -2.73
CA PRO A 427 -16.10 -43.15 -1.29
C PRO A 427 -14.76 -42.95 -0.54
N TYR A 428 -13.69 -42.57 -1.25
CA TYR A 428 -12.34 -42.33 -0.68
C TYR A 428 -11.68 -43.60 -0.12
N SER A 429 -11.89 -44.72 -0.80
CA SER A 429 -11.28 -46.01 -0.49
C SER A 429 -10.53 -46.55 -1.70
N GLY A 430 -9.27 -46.94 -1.53
CA GLY A 430 -8.49 -47.64 -2.55
C GLY A 430 -7.38 -46.78 -3.15
N ASN A 431 -7.03 -47.09 -4.39
CA ASN A 431 -5.93 -46.47 -5.10
C ASN A 431 -6.44 -45.24 -5.87
N CYS A 432 -5.57 -44.25 -6.08
CA CYS A 432 -5.84 -43.14 -6.97
C CYS A 432 -6.01 -43.64 -8.41
N ASP A 433 -7.11 -43.25 -9.06
CA ASP A 433 -7.42 -43.67 -10.42
C ASP A 433 -6.40 -43.20 -11.46
N ASP A 434 -5.68 -42.11 -11.18
CA ASP A 434 -4.72 -41.53 -12.12
C ASP A 434 -3.30 -42.09 -12.00
N CYS A 435 -2.80 -42.32 -10.78
CA CYS A 435 -1.41 -42.78 -10.56
C CYS A 435 -1.29 -44.17 -9.92
N GLY A 436 -2.40 -44.76 -9.47
CA GLY A 436 -2.41 -46.07 -8.81
C GLY A 436 -1.85 -46.09 -7.38
N ALA A 437 -1.46 -44.96 -6.81
CA ALA A 437 -0.98 -44.89 -5.42
C ALA A 437 -2.11 -45.17 -4.42
N LEU A 438 -1.82 -45.87 -3.33
CA LEU A 438 -2.80 -46.15 -2.27
C LEU A 438 -3.16 -44.85 -1.53
N PHE A 439 -4.44 -44.51 -1.47
CA PHE A 439 -4.91 -43.35 -0.71
C PHE A 439 -5.38 -43.76 0.69
N ASP A 440 -4.66 -43.31 1.72
CA ASP A 440 -5.04 -43.50 3.11
C ASP A 440 -5.78 -42.27 3.65
N ARG A 441 -7.11 -42.29 3.56
CA ARG A 441 -7.97 -41.24 4.12
C ARG A 441 -7.72 -41.01 5.61
N VAL A 442 -7.54 -42.07 6.40
CA VAL A 442 -7.40 -41.95 7.86
C VAL A 442 -6.10 -41.21 8.21
N ALA A 443 -5.01 -41.50 7.47
CA ALA A 443 -3.77 -40.76 7.60
C ALA A 443 -3.93 -39.28 7.24
N VAL A 444 -4.58 -38.98 6.10
CA VAL A 444 -4.83 -37.60 5.66
C VAL A 444 -5.68 -36.83 6.67
N ASP A 445 -6.78 -37.42 7.15
CA ASP A 445 -7.65 -36.80 8.16
C ASP A 445 -6.91 -36.55 9.48
N LYS A 446 -6.03 -37.46 9.89
CA LYS A 446 -5.16 -37.28 11.06
C LYS A 446 -4.15 -36.14 10.86
N MET A 447 -3.58 -36.00 9.66
CA MET A 447 -2.68 -34.89 9.33
C MET A 447 -3.41 -33.54 9.39
N LEU A 448 -4.58 -33.44 8.76
CA LEU A 448 -5.41 -32.24 8.76
C LEU A 448 -5.85 -31.85 10.17
N THR A 449 -6.30 -32.82 10.97
CA THR A 449 -6.73 -32.60 12.36
C THR A 449 -5.58 -32.09 13.24
N LYS A 450 -4.39 -32.70 13.10
CA LYS A 450 -3.19 -32.29 13.85
C LYS A 450 -2.78 -30.85 13.47
N ALA A 451 -2.75 -30.53 12.18
CA ALA A 451 -2.38 -29.21 11.71
C ALA A 451 -3.41 -28.15 12.12
N LYS A 452 -4.70 -28.50 12.05
CA LYS A 452 -5.82 -27.63 12.47
C LYS A 452 -5.70 -27.22 13.94
N LYS A 453 -5.32 -28.14 14.85
CA LYS A 453 -5.13 -27.80 16.27
C LYS A 453 -4.11 -26.67 16.48
N GLY A 454 -2.99 -26.70 15.73
CA GLY A 454 -1.98 -25.64 15.80
C GLY A 454 -2.49 -24.33 15.18
N PHE A 455 -3.18 -24.43 14.05
CA PHE A 455 -3.80 -23.29 13.38
C PHE A 455 -4.86 -22.60 14.25
N ASP A 456 -5.76 -23.35 14.89
CA ASP A 456 -6.82 -22.82 15.75
C ASP A 456 -6.25 -22.06 16.96
N GLN A 457 -5.12 -22.53 17.51
CA GLN A 457 -4.40 -21.79 18.56
C GLN A 457 -3.83 -20.46 18.03
N VAL A 458 -3.23 -20.46 16.84
CA VAL A 458 -2.70 -19.23 16.22
C VAL A 458 -3.82 -18.24 15.92
N LEU A 459 -4.99 -18.72 15.46
CA LEU A 459 -6.17 -17.88 15.27
C LEU A 459 -6.66 -17.29 16.59
N THR A 460 -6.73 -18.10 17.65
CA THR A 460 -7.12 -17.58 18.97
C THR A 460 -6.15 -16.50 19.42
N ASP A 461 -4.84 -16.72 19.29
CA ASP A 461 -3.84 -15.72 19.64
C ASP A 461 -3.99 -14.43 18.81
N LEU A 462 -4.27 -14.56 17.50
CA LEU A 462 -4.47 -13.42 16.57
C LEU A 462 -5.60 -12.49 17.00
N PHE A 463 -6.68 -13.05 17.56
CA PHE A 463 -7.88 -12.29 17.95
C PHE A 463 -7.96 -11.96 19.44
N THR A 464 -6.98 -12.38 20.26
CA THR A 464 -7.03 -12.20 21.73
C THR A 464 -5.80 -11.50 22.32
N LYS A 465 -4.64 -11.53 21.65
CA LYS A 465 -3.41 -10.91 22.17
C LYS A 465 -3.31 -9.44 21.77
N SER A 466 -2.64 -8.63 22.60
CA SER A 466 -2.21 -7.29 22.19
C SER A 466 -1.23 -7.41 21.02
N TYR A 467 -1.29 -6.44 20.10
CA TYR A 467 -0.38 -6.36 18.95
C TYR A 467 1.10 -6.42 19.36
N ARG A 468 1.47 -5.81 20.49
CA ARG A 468 2.87 -5.74 20.95
C ARG A 468 3.39 -7.06 21.51
N ASP A 469 2.51 -7.88 22.06
CA ASP A 469 2.85 -9.18 22.65
C ASP A 469 2.69 -10.33 21.65
N TYR A 470 2.23 -10.01 20.43
CA TYR A 470 1.94 -10.98 19.39
C TYR A 470 3.13 -11.20 18.47
N ASP A 471 3.63 -12.44 18.45
CA ASP A 471 4.71 -12.85 17.55
C ASP A 471 4.17 -13.07 16.13
N ILE A 472 4.04 -11.97 15.38
CA ILE A 472 3.54 -11.95 14.00
C ILE A 472 4.37 -12.88 13.11
N ALA A 473 5.69 -12.90 13.26
CA ALA A 473 6.57 -13.68 12.40
C ALA A 473 6.37 -15.20 12.59
N LYS A 474 6.28 -15.66 13.85
CA LYS A 474 6.01 -17.06 14.17
C LYS A 474 4.62 -17.48 13.71
N SER A 475 3.61 -16.67 13.99
CA SER A 475 2.22 -16.93 13.58
C SER A 475 2.08 -16.99 12.06
N THR A 476 2.77 -16.09 11.34
CA THR A 476 2.82 -16.08 9.87
C THR A 476 3.32 -17.41 9.32
N LYS A 477 4.45 -17.91 9.83
CA LYS A 477 5.02 -19.21 9.41
C LYS A 477 4.07 -20.36 9.68
N ALA A 478 3.38 -20.35 10.83
CA ALA A 478 2.43 -21.39 11.19
C ALA A 478 1.19 -21.39 10.26
N ILE A 479 0.64 -20.21 9.95
CA ILE A 479 -0.50 -20.07 9.03
C ILE A 479 -0.09 -20.47 7.60
N GLN A 480 1.09 -20.04 7.13
CA GLN A 480 1.63 -20.44 5.83
C GLN A 480 1.78 -21.96 5.72
N ALA A 481 2.38 -22.61 6.72
CA ALA A 481 2.55 -24.06 6.74
C ALA A 481 1.20 -24.81 6.75
N TYR A 482 0.23 -24.31 7.52
CA TYR A 482 -1.13 -24.86 7.50
C TYR A 482 -1.77 -24.70 6.12
N SER A 483 -1.72 -23.51 5.53
CA SER A 483 -2.31 -23.24 4.22
C SER A 483 -1.67 -24.08 3.11
N GLN A 484 -0.34 -24.22 3.10
CA GLN A 484 0.36 -25.10 2.14
C GLN A 484 -0.10 -26.55 2.26
N LEU A 485 -0.22 -27.07 3.48
CA LEU A 485 -0.70 -28.43 3.73
C LEU A 485 -2.15 -28.63 3.29
N VAL A 486 -3.07 -27.71 3.62
CA VAL A 486 -4.47 -27.87 3.22
C VAL A 486 -4.60 -27.78 1.69
N ASN A 487 -3.87 -26.88 1.04
CA ASN A 487 -3.86 -26.77 -0.41
C ASN A 487 -3.29 -28.02 -1.11
N SER A 488 -2.38 -28.77 -0.49
CA SER A 488 -1.85 -30.02 -1.06
C SER A 488 -2.80 -31.21 -0.90
N LEU A 489 -3.73 -31.16 0.05
CA LEU A 489 -4.59 -32.29 0.43
C LEU A 489 -6.06 -32.13 0.01
N VAL A 490 -6.53 -30.91 -0.24
CA VAL A 490 -7.96 -30.62 -0.42
C VAL A 490 -8.20 -29.75 -1.65
N PHE A 491 -9.31 -30.00 -2.37
CA PHE A 491 -9.84 -29.15 -3.43
C PHE A 491 -10.85 -28.13 -2.89
N ARG A 492 -10.98 -27.02 -3.61
CA ARG A 492 -12.05 -26.04 -3.40
C ARG A 492 -13.38 -26.54 -4.00
N PRO A 493 -14.52 -26.04 -3.50
CA PRO A 493 -14.67 -25.16 -2.34
C PRO A 493 -14.53 -25.94 -1.02
N ALA A 494 -13.79 -25.41 -0.05
CA ALA A 494 -13.64 -26.01 1.27
C ALA A 494 -13.49 -24.95 2.35
N LYS A 495 -14.18 -25.16 3.48
CA LYS A 495 -14.18 -24.20 4.60
C LYS A 495 -12.78 -23.98 5.18
N THR A 496 -12.01 -25.06 5.34
CA THR A 496 -10.62 -25.03 5.80
C THR A 496 -9.69 -24.23 4.89
N LEU A 497 -9.91 -24.26 3.57
CA LEU A 497 -9.14 -23.45 2.63
C LEU A 497 -9.49 -21.97 2.77
N ASN A 498 -10.77 -21.64 2.88
CA ASN A 498 -11.24 -20.28 3.13
C ASN A 498 -10.71 -19.73 4.46
N ASP A 499 -10.80 -20.51 5.55
CA ASP A 499 -10.26 -20.14 6.86
C ASP A 499 -8.76 -19.84 6.78
N SER A 500 -7.99 -20.71 6.09
CA SER A 500 -6.55 -20.52 5.94
C SER A 500 -6.19 -19.26 5.15
N GLN A 501 -6.94 -18.96 4.09
CA GLN A 501 -6.71 -17.77 3.26
C GLN A 501 -7.07 -16.49 4.00
N GLU A 502 -8.21 -16.44 4.68
CA GLU A 502 -8.59 -15.26 5.47
C GLU A 502 -7.60 -15.00 6.61
N ALA A 503 -7.09 -16.06 7.24
CA ALA A 503 -6.02 -15.95 8.23
C ALA A 503 -4.73 -15.35 7.64
N LEU A 504 -4.33 -15.77 6.43
CA LEU A 504 -3.19 -15.21 5.71
C LEU A 504 -3.39 -13.73 5.38
N LYS A 505 -4.55 -13.36 4.85
CA LYS A 505 -4.88 -11.96 4.55
C LYS A 505 -4.77 -11.11 5.81
N HIS A 506 -5.34 -11.56 6.92
CA HIS A 506 -5.31 -10.84 8.18
C HIS A 506 -3.88 -10.67 8.72
N ILE A 507 -3.12 -11.76 8.84
CA ILE A 507 -1.74 -11.69 9.39
C ILE A 507 -0.81 -10.86 8.50
N TYR A 508 -1.02 -10.87 7.19
CA TYR A 508 -0.24 -10.04 6.27
C TYR A 508 -0.61 -8.57 6.35
N SER A 509 -1.89 -8.22 6.50
CA SER A 509 -2.30 -6.83 6.72
C SER A 509 -1.70 -6.25 8.00
N LEU A 510 -1.52 -7.06 9.05
CA LEU A 510 -0.80 -6.65 10.27
C LEU A 510 0.71 -6.41 10.07
N GLN A 511 1.28 -6.78 8.92
CA GLN A 511 2.68 -6.48 8.60
C GLN A 511 2.83 -5.17 7.80
N GLY A 512 1.73 -4.62 7.29
CA GLY A 512 1.70 -3.41 6.49
C GLY A 512 1.51 -2.14 7.32
N ASN A 513 0.75 -1.20 6.77
CA ASN A 513 0.30 0.00 7.46
C ASN A 513 -0.64 -0.38 8.60
N VAL A 514 -0.22 -0.16 9.85
CA VAL A 514 -1.04 -0.43 11.04
C VAL A 514 -1.08 0.80 11.95
N LEU A 515 -2.28 1.18 12.37
CA LEU A 515 -2.53 2.11 13.47
C LEU A 515 -3.07 1.33 14.66
N ILE A 516 -2.33 1.35 15.77
CA ILE A 516 -2.74 0.72 17.02
C ILE A 516 -3.58 1.72 17.83
N LYS A 517 -4.85 1.40 18.08
CA LYS A 517 -5.73 2.12 19.01
C LYS A 517 -5.61 1.49 20.40
N SER A 518 -4.97 2.19 21.33
CA SER A 518 -4.94 1.81 22.73
C SER A 518 -6.21 2.28 23.46
N SER A 519 -6.66 1.53 24.45
CA SER A 519 -7.80 1.86 25.33
C SER A 519 -7.60 3.11 26.20
N THR A 520 -6.40 3.67 26.24
CA THR A 520 -6.08 4.90 26.96
C THR A 520 -5.88 6.06 25.98
N ALA A 521 -6.97 6.74 25.65
CA ALA A 521 -6.97 8.12 25.15
C ALA A 521 -8.11 8.88 25.82
#